data_AF-F5J284-F1
#
_entry.id   AF-F5J284-F1
#
_cell.length_a   1.000
_cell.length_b   1.000
_cell.length_c   1.000
_cell.angle_alpha   90.00
_cell.angle_beta   90.00
_cell.angle_gamma   90.00
#
_symmetry.space_group_name_H-M   'P 1'
#
loop_
_entity.id
_entity.type
_entity.pdbx_description
1 polymer ?
#
loop_
_entity_poly.entity_id
_entity_poly.type
_entity_poly.pdbx_seq_one_letter_code
_entity_poly.pdbx_strand_id
1 'polypeptide(L)'
;MGELASSFELSEQFVNEEGNPAPFIHITKMLESAFNFTFGDAYKSKGRIFNRKPYNLTKALDYLKNLIVRESRKNKMKKDEFISG
;
A
#
# COMPACT_ATOMS: atom_id res chain seq x y z
N MET A 1 -2.60 -3.34 -15.87
CA MET A 1 -2.52 -4.63 -15.16
C MET A 1 -1.69 -4.57 -13.90
N GLY A 2 -0.47 -4.01 -13.89
CA GLY A 2 0.32 -3.88 -12.64
C GLY A 2 -0.38 -3.14 -11.50
N GLU A 3 -1.36 -2.27 -11.78
CA GLU A 3 -2.15 -1.54 -10.77
C GLU A 3 -2.96 -2.48 -9.88
N LEU A 4 -3.55 -3.54 -10.46
CA LEU A 4 -4.30 -4.55 -9.71
C LEU A 4 -3.36 -5.31 -8.76
N ALA A 5 -2.28 -5.89 -9.27
CA ALA A 5 -1.32 -6.59 -8.42
C ALA A 5 -0.69 -5.69 -7.35
N SER A 6 -0.43 -4.42 -7.67
CA SER A 6 0.12 -3.45 -6.71
C SER A 6 -0.90 -3.10 -5.62
N SER A 7 -2.19 -3.05 -5.94
CA SER A 7 -3.24 -2.82 -4.93
C SER A 7 -3.40 -3.98 -3.96
N PHE A 8 -3.22 -5.22 -4.41
CA PHE A 8 -3.24 -6.41 -3.56
C PHE A 8 -2.01 -6.50 -2.64
N GLU A 9 -0.85 -6.08 -3.11
CA GLU A 9 0.36 -5.98 -2.28
C GLU A 9 0.23 -4.88 -1.22
N LEU A 10 -0.24 -3.70 -1.62
CA LEU A 10 -0.40 -2.54 -0.72
C LEU A 10 -1.54 -2.69 0.29
N SER A 11 -2.49 -3.59 0.06
CA SER A 11 -3.56 -3.85 1.03
C SER A 11 -3.07 -4.64 2.23
N GLU A 12 -1.94 -5.35 2.11
CA GLU A 12 -1.36 -6.23 3.14
C GLU A 12 -2.36 -7.29 3.68
N GLN A 13 -3.47 -7.53 2.97
CA GLN A 13 -4.51 -8.48 3.39
C GLN A 13 -4.15 -9.93 3.14
N PHE A 14 -3.15 -10.16 2.30
CA PHE A 14 -2.64 -11.48 1.99
C PHE A 14 -1.39 -11.68 2.83
N VAL A 15 -1.51 -12.48 3.88
CA VAL A 15 -0.43 -12.79 4.80
C VAL A 15 -0.14 -14.29 4.78
N ASN A 16 1.11 -14.66 5.05
CA ASN A 16 1.47 -16.05 5.30
C ASN A 16 0.99 -16.48 6.69
N GLU A 17 1.19 -17.75 7.03
CA GLU A 17 0.80 -18.31 8.34
C GLU A 17 1.50 -17.63 9.53
N GLU A 18 2.62 -16.93 9.28
CA GLU A 18 3.39 -16.17 10.27
C GLU A 18 2.93 -14.71 10.39
N GLY A 19 1.96 -14.27 9.57
CA GLY A 19 1.47 -12.89 9.53
C GLY A 19 2.28 -11.94 8.65
N ASN A 20 3.27 -12.43 7.92
CA ASN A 20 4.08 -11.64 6.99
C ASN A 20 3.33 -11.41 5.67
N PRO A 21 3.33 -10.18 5.11
CA PRO A 21 2.69 -9.88 3.83
C PRO A 21 3.20 -10.74 2.68
N ALA A 22 2.28 -11.15 1.81
CA ALA A 22 2.59 -11.98 0.65
C ALA A 22 3.50 -11.23 -0.33
N PRO A 23 4.61 -11.85 -0.78
CA PRO A 23 5.48 -11.25 -1.78
C PRO A 23 4.73 -10.94 -3.09
N PHE A 24 5.02 -9.79 -3.70
CA PHE A 24 4.41 -9.34 -4.97
C PHE A 24 4.46 -10.39 -6.09
N ILE A 25 5.54 -11.17 -6.15
CA ILE A 25 5.72 -12.23 -7.15
C ILE A 25 4.69 -13.38 -6.97
N HIS A 26 4.26 -13.67 -5.75
CA HIS A 26 3.24 -14.69 -5.48
C HIS A 26 1.86 -14.17 -5.84
N ILE A 27 1.56 -12.92 -5.49
CA ILE A 27 0.30 -12.25 -5.83
C ILE A 27 0.12 -12.22 -7.36
N THR A 28 1.16 -11.81 -8.08
CA THR A 28 1.14 -11.76 -9.55
C THR A 28 0.93 -13.14 -10.18
N LYS A 29 1.71 -14.16 -9.79
CA LYS A 29 1.52 -15.54 -10.30
C LYS A 29 0.13 -16.10 -10.02
N MET A 30 -0.42 -15.85 -8.84
CA MET A 30 -1.77 -16.30 -8.49
C MET A 30 -2.84 -15.63 -9.36
N LEU A 31 -2.71 -14.31 -9.60
CA LEU A 31 -3.60 -13.58 -10.49
C LEU A 31 -3.47 -14.05 -11.95
N GLU A 32 -2.27 -14.38 -12.42
CA GLU A 32 -2.08 -14.96 -13.77
C GLU A 32 -2.85 -16.27 -13.92
N SER A 33 -2.71 -17.15 -12.93
CA SER A 33 -3.40 -18.44 -12.90
C SER A 33 -4.92 -18.28 -12.77
N ALA A 34 -5.40 -17.34 -11.96
CA ALA A 34 -6.83 -17.17 -11.70
C ALA A 34 -7.59 -16.58 -12.90
N PHE A 35 -6.95 -15.69 -13.66
CA PHE A 35 -7.57 -14.97 -14.77
C PHE A 35 -7.05 -15.37 -16.15
N ASN A 36 -6.18 -16.37 -16.22
CA ASN A 36 -5.61 -16.92 -17.45
C ASN A 36 -4.98 -15.85 -18.36
N PHE A 37 -4.24 -14.89 -17.77
CA PHE A 37 -3.46 -13.89 -18.51
C PHE A 37 -2.07 -13.73 -17.91
N THR A 38 -1.13 -13.14 -18.65
CA THR A 38 0.25 -12.90 -18.18
C THR A 38 0.48 -11.41 -17.88
N PHE A 39 1.01 -11.08 -16.70
CA PHE A 39 1.50 -9.73 -16.37
C PHE A 39 2.85 -9.41 -17.03
N GLY A 40 3.56 -10.42 -17.57
CA GLY A 40 4.88 -10.24 -18.17
C GLY A 40 5.91 -9.77 -17.13
N ASP A 41 6.69 -8.73 -17.44
CA ASP A 41 7.59 -8.11 -16.47
C ASP A 41 6.79 -7.22 -15.49
N ALA A 42 6.15 -7.89 -14.52
CA ALA A 42 5.26 -7.26 -13.56
C ALA A 42 5.96 -6.16 -12.75
N TYR A 43 7.26 -6.32 -12.46
CA TYR A 43 8.10 -5.33 -11.77
C TYR A 43 8.38 -4.10 -12.64
N LYS A 44 8.68 -4.25 -13.94
CA LYS A 44 8.72 -3.10 -14.87
C LYS A 44 7.37 -2.41 -14.99
N SER A 45 6.27 -3.18 -14.97
CA SER A 45 4.93 -2.61 -15.03
C SER A 45 4.63 -1.79 -13.77
N LYS A 46 5.01 -2.30 -12.59
CA LYS A 46 4.93 -1.61 -11.29
C LYS A 46 5.76 -0.32 -11.33
N GLY A 47 7.02 -0.40 -11.75
CA GLY A 47 7.88 0.78 -11.93
C GLY A 47 7.32 1.80 -12.93
N ARG A 48 6.71 1.35 -14.04
CA ARG A 48 6.02 2.25 -14.98
C ARG A 48 4.82 2.94 -14.36
N ILE A 49 4.06 2.29 -13.48
CA ILE A 49 2.89 2.93 -12.83
C ILE A 49 3.35 4.07 -11.93
N PHE A 50 4.37 3.83 -11.11
CA PHE A 50 4.98 4.86 -10.27
C PHE A 50 5.62 5.99 -11.11
N ASN A 51 6.26 5.65 -12.24
CA ASN A 51 6.89 6.64 -13.12
C ASN A 51 5.92 7.37 -14.06
N ARG A 52 4.74 6.80 -14.38
CA ARG A 52 3.80 7.38 -15.35
C ARG A 52 2.98 8.53 -14.76
N LYS A 53 2.82 8.58 -13.44
CA LYS A 53 2.26 9.75 -12.72
C LYS A 53 2.99 9.94 -11.39
N PRO A 54 4.21 10.51 -11.40
CA PRO A 54 4.93 10.84 -10.16
C PRO A 54 4.10 11.71 -9.21
N TYR A 55 3.22 12.55 -9.75
CA TYR A 55 2.21 13.31 -9.02
C TYR A 55 1.34 12.46 -8.08
N ASN A 56 0.97 11.23 -8.46
CA ASN A 56 0.17 10.34 -7.61
C ASN A 56 0.97 9.79 -6.43
N LEU A 57 2.28 9.55 -6.62
CA LEU A 57 3.18 9.18 -5.54
C LEU A 57 3.35 10.34 -4.57
N THR A 58 3.58 11.56 -5.07
CA THR A 58 3.65 12.76 -4.22
C THR A 58 2.35 12.98 -3.46
N LYS A 59 1.19 12.79 -4.10
CA LYS A 59 -0.13 12.83 -3.45
C LYS A 59 -0.30 11.77 -2.35
N ALA A 60 0.14 10.54 -2.60
CA ALA A 60 0.06 9.47 -1.61
C ALA A 60 0.97 9.77 -0.40
N LEU A 61 2.18 10.28 -0.64
CA LEU A 61 3.10 10.70 0.41
C LEU A 61 2.58 11.90 1.21
N ASP A 62 1.99 12.90 0.54
CA ASP A 62 1.35 14.04 1.20
C ASP A 62 0.14 13.60 2.04
N TYR A 63 -0.65 12.67 1.54
CA TYR A 63 -1.77 12.10 2.28
C TYR A 63 -1.30 11.38 3.55
N LEU A 64 -0.26 10.53 3.43
CA LEU A 64 0.32 9.81 4.57
C LEU A 64 0.90 10.78 5.62
N LYS A 65 1.62 11.82 5.18
CA LYS A 65 2.13 12.88 6.06
C LYS A 65 1.00 13.55 6.84
N ASN A 66 -0.08 13.91 6.17
CA ASN A 66 -1.23 14.55 6.81
C ASN A 66 -1.92 13.62 7.81
N LEU A 67 -1.99 12.32 7.51
CA LEU A 67 -2.57 11.32 8.39
C LEU A 67 -1.75 11.15 9.69
N ILE A 68 -0.42 11.06 9.57
CA ILE A 68 0.49 10.98 10.72
C ILE A 68 0.37 12.23 11.61
N VAL A 69 0.36 13.43 11.02
CA VAL A 69 0.22 14.69 11.77
C VAL A 69 -1.13 14.75 12.48
N ARG A 70 -2.21 14.33 11.82
CA ARG A 70 -3.56 14.32 12.40
C ARG A 70 -3.62 13.38 13.62
N GLU A 71 -3.07 12.18 13.50
CA GLU A 71 -3.07 11.21 14.59
C GLU A 71 -2.20 11.67 15.77
N SER A 72 -1.02 12.23 15.48
CA SER A 72 -0.14 12.81 16.49
C SER A 72 -0.82 13.92 17.29
N ARG A 73 -1.55 14.83 16.61
CA ARG A 73 -2.35 15.88 17.28
C ARG A 73 -3.47 15.28 18.14
N LYS A 74 -4.17 14.27 17.63
CA LYS A 74 -5.27 13.59 18.34
C LYS A 74 -4.78 12.93 19.63
N ASN A 75 -3.62 12.29 19.59
CA ASN A 75 -2.98 11.69 20.76
C ASN A 75 -2.51 12.74 21.78
N LYS A 76 -2.05 13.91 21.31
CA LYS A 76 -1.72 15.03 22.20
C LYS A 76 -2.96 15.58 22.93
N MET A 77 -4.06 15.79 22.21
CA MET A 77 -5.32 16.27 22.82
C MET A 77 -5.88 15.30 23.87
N LYS A 78 -5.86 13.98 23.58
CA LYS A 78 -6.28 12.97 24.57
C LYS A 78 -5.42 12.96 25.83
N LYS A 79 -4.12 13.25 25.70
CA LYS A 79 -3.19 13.32 26.84
C LYS A 79 -3.45 14.55 27.70
N ASP A 80 -3.77 15.69 27.08
CA ASP A 80 -4.08 16.94 27.79
C ASP A 80 -5.43 16.86 28.53
N GLU A 81 -6.44 16.17 27.97
CA GLU A 81 -7.71 15.84 28.66
C GLU A 81 -7.51 14.93 29.88
N PHE A 82 -6.59 13.96 29.81
CA PHE A 82 -6.32 13.03 30.91
C PHE A 82 -5.56 13.66 32.08
N ILE A 83 -4.76 14.71 31.84
CA ILE A 83 -3.99 15.41 32.88
C ILE A 83 -4.83 16.51 33.56
N SER A 84 -5.94 16.93 32.95
CA SER A 84 -6.79 18.03 33.44
C SER A 84 -8.03 17.56 34.21
N GLY A 85 -8.20 16.24 34.40
CA GLY A 85 -9.34 15.61 35.08
C GLY A 85 -9.01 15.10 36.49
#